data_AF-X1FPY9-F1
#
_entry.id   AF-X1FPY9-F1
#
_cell.length_a   1.000
_cell.length_b   1.000
_cell.length_c   1.000
_cell.angle_alpha   90.00
_cell.angle_beta   90.00
_cell.angle_gamma   90.00
#
_symmetry.space_group_name_H-M   'P 1'
#
loop_
_entity.id
_entity.type
_entity.pdbx_description
1 polymer ?
#
loop_
_entity_poly.entity_id
_entity_poly.type
_entity_poly.pdbx_seq_one_letter_code
_entity_poly.pdbx_strand_id
1 'polypeptide(L)'
;MSFKFRWNVYADQPHNVAFKKDRLRYHLKHTASYFGFLASNIRRAVPILSRYREYRKKMYAEPVRIESPVAISVSPSEERAEEVLELLKETGVRKTLVRIPSWENGKLDIFEKFFKLLPEYDIELTIALLQQRDDVFNPSRWQQFLEEVFSRFEGNASFFEVGHAWNRTKWGVWSYKEYLKLALPAVSLAEKYNVKLVGPAVIDFEFHLYPPVLNAIPFSKVSSLLYVDRMGAPENLQYG
;
A
#
# COMPACT_ATOMS: atom_id res chain seq x y z
N MET A 1 -14.83 -11.64 -11.89
CA MET A 1 -15.98 -10.73 -12.03
C MET A 1 -15.46 -9.30 -12.09
N SER A 2 -15.79 -8.57 -13.16
CA SER A 2 -15.61 -7.13 -13.24
C SER A 2 -16.88 -6.44 -12.73
N PHE A 3 -16.75 -5.26 -12.14
CA PHE A 3 -17.83 -4.42 -11.65
C PHE A 3 -17.40 -2.96 -11.83
N LYS A 4 -18.36 -2.04 -11.94
CA LYS A 4 -18.06 -0.62 -12.08
C LYS A 4 -17.35 -0.12 -10.81
N PHE A 5 -16.09 0.27 -10.94
CA PHE A 5 -15.34 0.93 -9.89
C PHE A 5 -15.97 2.29 -9.56
N ARG A 6 -16.13 2.60 -8.28
CA ARG A 6 -16.66 3.90 -7.81
C ARG A 6 -15.78 4.40 -6.67
N TRP A 7 -15.19 5.58 -6.87
CA TRP A 7 -14.40 6.29 -5.85
C TRP A 7 -15.30 7.21 -5.04
N ASN A 8 -15.14 7.21 -3.71
CA ASN A 8 -15.73 8.20 -2.83
C ASN A 8 -14.69 9.30 -2.57
N VAL A 9 -14.89 10.48 -3.16
CA VAL A 9 -13.98 11.63 -3.05
C VAL A 9 -13.88 12.14 -1.61
N TYR A 10 -14.95 12.06 -0.82
CA TYR A 10 -14.95 12.55 0.56
C TYR A 10 -14.25 11.62 1.55
N ALA A 11 -14.30 10.31 1.30
CA ALA A 11 -13.67 9.31 2.15
C ALA A 11 -12.29 8.86 1.64
N ASP A 12 -11.89 9.34 0.45
CA ASP A 12 -10.71 8.93 -0.30
C ASP A 12 -10.55 7.39 -0.38
N GLN A 13 -11.67 6.70 -0.66
CA GLN A 13 -11.78 5.25 -0.61
C GLN A 13 -12.75 4.71 -1.68
N PRO A 14 -12.56 3.46 -2.15
CA PRO A 14 -13.49 2.85 -3.09
C PRO A 14 -14.78 2.41 -2.38
N HIS A 15 -15.92 2.54 -3.06
CA HIS A 15 -17.19 1.98 -2.59
C HIS A 15 -17.13 0.45 -2.55
N ASN A 16 -17.82 -0.15 -1.58
CA ASN A 16 -18.00 -1.59 -1.55
C ASN A 16 -19.05 -2.01 -2.59
N VAL A 17 -18.59 -2.59 -3.68
CA VAL A 17 -19.41 -2.94 -4.84
C VAL A 17 -19.51 -4.46 -5.06
N ALA A 18 -18.83 -5.27 -4.23
CA ALA A 18 -18.86 -6.72 -4.34
C ALA A 18 -19.97 -7.34 -3.47
N PHE A 19 -20.93 -8.04 -4.11
CA PHE A 19 -21.96 -8.78 -3.38
C PHE A 19 -21.35 -9.89 -2.52
N LYS A 20 -21.96 -10.16 -1.34
CA LYS A 20 -21.52 -11.23 -0.43
C LYS A 20 -21.45 -12.61 -1.13
N LYS A 21 -22.43 -12.91 -1.99
CA LYS A 21 -22.52 -14.20 -2.71
C LYS A 21 -21.34 -14.41 -3.67
N ASP A 22 -20.92 -13.38 -4.40
CA ASP A 22 -19.84 -13.48 -5.36
C ASP A 22 -18.47 -13.65 -4.68
N ARG A 23 -18.28 -12.97 -3.54
CA ARG A 23 -17.11 -13.16 -2.68
C ARG A 23 -17.01 -14.60 -2.18
N LEU A 24 -18.11 -15.14 -1.65
CA LEU A 24 -18.14 -16.52 -1.15
C LEU A 24 -17.81 -17.52 -2.27
N ARG A 25 -18.45 -17.38 -3.44
CA ARG A 25 -18.18 -18.23 -4.61
C ARG A 25 -16.71 -18.17 -5.04
N TYR A 26 -16.11 -16.98 -5.03
CA TYR A 26 -14.70 -16.82 -5.36
C TYR A 26 -13.79 -17.54 -4.35
N HIS A 27 -14.01 -17.36 -3.05
CA HIS A 27 -13.19 -18.00 -2.02
C HIS A 27 -13.30 -19.53 -2.06
N LEU A 28 -14.50 -20.06 -2.30
CA LEU A 28 -14.73 -21.50 -2.49
C LEU A 28 -13.94 -22.05 -3.69
N LYS A 29 -13.96 -21.34 -4.82
CA LYS A 29 -13.21 -21.71 -6.04
C LYS A 29 -11.68 -21.67 -5.84
N HIS A 30 -11.19 -20.85 -4.92
CA HIS A 30 -9.76 -20.66 -4.66
C HIS A 30 -9.28 -21.29 -3.34
N THR A 31 -10.04 -22.24 -2.78
CA THR A 31 -9.70 -22.99 -1.55
C THR A 31 -8.29 -23.58 -1.59
N ALA A 32 -7.85 -24.11 -2.73
CA ALA A 32 -6.50 -24.65 -2.89
C ALA A 32 -5.38 -23.62 -2.64
N SER A 33 -5.64 -22.32 -2.87
CA SER A 33 -4.66 -21.26 -2.57
C SER A 33 -4.39 -21.09 -1.07
N TYR A 34 -5.34 -21.49 -0.23
CA TYR A 34 -5.20 -21.40 1.23
C TYR A 34 -4.21 -22.43 1.81
N PHE A 35 -3.92 -23.54 1.09
CA PHE A 35 -2.89 -24.49 1.54
C PHE A 35 -1.48 -23.93 1.39
N GLY A 36 -1.14 -23.34 0.24
CA GLY A 36 0.16 -22.70 0.03
C GLY A 36 0.36 -21.51 0.97
N PHE A 37 -0.72 -20.77 1.21
CA PHE A 37 -0.82 -19.74 2.22
C PHE A 37 -0.49 -20.26 3.64
N LEU A 38 -1.11 -21.34 4.08
CA LEU A 38 -0.87 -21.94 5.41
C LEU A 38 0.57 -22.45 5.55
N ALA A 39 1.09 -23.14 4.53
CA ALA A 39 2.45 -23.66 4.54
C ALA A 39 3.50 -22.55 4.70
N SER A 40 3.31 -21.40 4.03
CA SER A 40 4.21 -20.25 4.14
C SER A 40 4.25 -19.66 5.56
N ASN A 41 3.10 -19.64 6.25
CA ASN A 41 2.98 -19.17 7.62
C ASN A 41 3.61 -20.16 8.61
N ILE A 42 3.31 -21.45 8.50
CA ILE A 42 3.87 -22.48 9.39
C ILE A 42 5.39 -22.48 9.33
N ARG A 43 5.97 -22.39 8.12
CA ARG A 43 7.43 -22.35 7.93
C ARG A 43 8.11 -21.18 8.65
N ARG A 44 7.39 -20.06 8.84
CA ARG A 44 7.91 -18.85 9.51
C ARG A 44 7.41 -18.68 10.95
N ALA A 45 6.53 -19.56 11.43
CA ALA A 45 5.91 -19.41 12.75
C ALA A 45 6.93 -19.40 13.88
N VAL A 46 7.85 -20.37 13.92
CA VAL A 46 8.88 -20.46 14.96
C VAL A 46 9.80 -19.22 15.01
N PRO A 47 10.45 -18.77 13.92
CA PRO A 47 11.30 -17.58 13.98
C PRO A 47 10.52 -16.30 14.31
N ILE A 48 9.29 -16.15 13.80
CA ILE A 48 8.43 -15.01 14.12
C ILE A 48 8.10 -14.99 15.62
N LEU A 49 7.64 -16.11 16.18
CA LEU A 49 7.27 -16.18 17.60
C LEU A 49 8.48 -16.00 18.52
N SER A 50 9.64 -16.53 18.12
CA SER A 50 10.90 -16.32 18.85
C SER A 50 11.24 -14.84 18.93
N ARG A 51 11.24 -14.14 17.78
CA ARG A 51 11.54 -12.71 17.70
C ARG A 51 10.50 -11.84 18.40
N TYR A 52 9.23 -12.19 18.29
CA TYR A 52 8.14 -11.52 19.01
C TYR A 52 8.33 -11.62 20.54
N ARG A 53 8.68 -12.81 21.05
CA ARG A 53 8.97 -12.99 22.48
C ARG A 53 10.21 -12.20 22.92
N GLU A 54 11.24 -12.13 22.08
CA GLU A 54 12.42 -11.28 22.34
C GLU A 54 12.03 -9.81 22.44
N TYR A 55 11.30 -9.28 21.46
CA TYR A 55 10.85 -7.88 21.47
C TYR A 55 9.94 -7.57 22.65
N ARG A 56 9.00 -8.47 22.99
CA ARG A 56 8.13 -8.35 24.17
C ARG A 56 8.91 -8.17 25.47
N LYS A 57 10.06 -8.85 25.62
CA LYS A 57 10.92 -8.70 26.82
C LYS A 57 11.63 -7.34 26.89
N LYS A 58 11.87 -6.70 25.73
CA LYS A 58 12.53 -5.39 25.62
C LYS A 58 11.54 -4.22 25.60
N MET A 59 10.24 -4.49 25.45
CA MET A 59 9.21 -3.44 25.47
C MET A 59 9.32 -2.62 26.76
N TYR A 60 9.33 -1.29 26.61
CA TYR A 60 9.48 -0.32 27.70
C TYR A 60 10.81 -0.34 28.44
N ALA A 61 11.77 -1.19 28.07
CA ALA A 61 13.10 -1.26 28.67
C ALA A 61 14.16 -0.50 27.86
N GLU A 62 14.00 -0.42 26.54
CA GLU A 62 14.97 0.20 25.62
C GLU A 62 14.27 1.22 24.71
N PRO A 63 14.83 2.43 24.52
CA PRO A 63 14.28 3.39 23.57
C PRO A 63 14.45 2.87 22.14
N VAL A 64 13.40 2.99 21.33
CA VAL A 64 13.48 2.71 19.89
C VAL A 64 13.94 3.98 19.18
N ARG A 65 15.02 3.88 18.40
CA ARG A 65 15.48 4.99 17.55
C ARG A 65 14.51 5.14 16.38
N ILE A 66 13.67 6.17 16.44
CA ILE A 66 12.79 6.58 15.34
C ILE A 66 13.25 7.96 14.87
N GLU A 67 13.81 8.05 13.65
CA GLU A 67 14.43 9.28 13.16
C GLU A 67 13.41 10.34 12.74
N SER A 68 12.54 9.99 11.81
CA SER A 68 11.42 10.83 11.36
C SER A 68 10.12 10.07 11.62
N PRO A 69 9.58 10.14 12.86
CA PRO A 69 8.45 9.31 13.29
C PRO A 69 7.12 9.67 12.62
N VAL A 70 7.00 10.89 12.12
CA VAL A 70 5.74 11.44 11.62
C VAL A 70 5.89 11.85 10.16
N ALA A 71 4.86 11.52 9.38
CA ALA A 71 4.66 11.90 7.99
C ALA A 71 3.18 12.16 7.78
N ILE A 72 2.84 13.02 6.84
CA ILE A 72 1.45 13.29 6.46
C ILE A 72 1.27 12.88 5.00
N SER A 73 0.20 12.14 4.70
CA SER A 73 -0.18 11.83 3.33
C SER A 73 -1.05 12.94 2.78
N VAL A 74 -0.82 13.34 1.53
CA VAL A 74 -1.58 14.41 0.87
C VAL A 74 -2.04 14.00 -0.52
N SER A 75 -3.12 14.63 -0.97
CA SER A 75 -3.57 14.58 -2.34
C SER A 75 -3.20 15.90 -3.02
N PRO A 76 -2.42 15.89 -4.11
CA PRO A 76 -2.05 17.11 -4.81
C PRO A 76 -3.27 17.90 -5.27
N SER A 77 -3.22 19.22 -5.12
CA SER A 77 -4.20 20.16 -5.67
C SER A 77 -3.49 21.01 -6.72
N GLU A 78 -4.01 21.06 -7.94
CA GLU A 78 -3.38 21.83 -9.02
C GLU A 78 -3.37 23.33 -8.73
N GLU A 79 -4.44 23.85 -8.13
CA GLU A 79 -4.58 25.29 -7.83
C GLU A 79 -3.90 25.71 -6.53
N ARG A 80 -3.64 24.77 -5.61
CA ARG A 80 -3.19 25.04 -4.23
C ARG A 80 -1.96 24.21 -3.84
N ALA A 81 -1.13 23.87 -4.80
CA ALA A 81 0.05 23.02 -4.57
C ALA A 81 1.00 23.64 -3.53
N GLU A 82 1.33 24.92 -3.69
CA GLU A 82 2.21 25.66 -2.76
C GLU A 82 1.60 25.78 -1.36
N GLU A 83 0.32 26.15 -1.25
CA GLU A 83 -0.39 26.22 0.04
C GLU A 83 -0.34 24.88 0.80
N VAL A 84 -0.55 23.75 0.10
CA VAL A 84 -0.45 22.41 0.71
C VAL A 84 0.97 22.13 1.22
N LEU A 85 2.00 22.56 0.48
CA LEU A 85 3.40 22.36 0.87
C LEU A 85 3.82 23.27 2.02
N GLU A 86 3.34 24.51 2.06
CA GLU A 86 3.51 25.42 3.19
C GLU A 86 2.89 24.84 4.47
N LEU A 87 1.65 24.34 4.38
CA LEU A 87 0.98 23.67 5.51
C LEU A 87 1.74 22.41 5.96
N LEU A 88 2.22 21.60 5.02
CA LEU A 88 3.05 20.43 5.36
C LEU A 88 4.32 20.85 6.11
N LYS A 89 5.00 21.89 5.62
CA LYS A 89 6.21 22.43 6.26
C LYS A 89 5.92 22.96 7.66
N GLU A 90 4.79 23.63 7.86
CA GLU A 90 4.35 24.13 9.18
C GLU A 90 4.20 23.00 10.21
N THR A 91 3.78 21.80 9.79
CA THR A 91 3.70 20.63 10.69
C THR A 91 5.08 20.08 11.12
N GLY A 92 6.17 20.51 10.47
CA GLY A 92 7.53 20.03 10.73
C GLY A 92 7.83 18.64 10.17
N VAL A 93 6.94 18.05 9.37
CA VAL A 93 7.22 16.75 8.72
C VAL A 93 8.23 16.93 7.60
N ARG A 94 9.14 15.94 7.49
CA ARG A 94 10.13 15.86 6.40
C ARG A 94 9.82 14.77 5.39
N LYS A 95 8.66 14.12 5.54
CA LYS A 95 8.24 12.98 4.73
C LYS A 95 6.78 13.10 4.40
N THR A 96 6.44 12.79 3.16
CA THR A 96 5.06 12.75 2.68
C THR A 96 4.78 11.49 1.89
N LEU A 97 3.50 11.12 1.81
CA LEU A 97 3.02 10.04 0.96
C LEU A 97 1.93 10.56 0.04
N VAL A 98 2.11 10.38 -1.27
CA VAL A 98 1.10 10.72 -2.28
C VAL A 98 0.59 9.46 -2.94
N ARG A 99 -0.73 9.33 -3.04
CA ARG A 99 -1.38 8.21 -3.72
C ARG A 99 -1.56 8.54 -5.19
N ILE A 100 -1.13 7.65 -6.07
CA ILE A 100 -1.42 7.72 -7.51
C ILE A 100 -2.29 6.51 -7.87
N PRO A 101 -3.58 6.75 -8.16
CA PRO A 101 -4.45 5.68 -8.62
C PRO A 101 -4.25 5.31 -10.09
N SER A 102 -4.31 4.03 -10.41
CA SER A 102 -4.18 3.54 -11.80
C SER A 102 -5.26 4.09 -12.73
N TRP A 103 -6.44 4.43 -12.20
CA TRP A 103 -7.52 5.06 -12.96
C TRP A 103 -7.31 6.55 -13.22
N GLU A 104 -6.29 7.17 -12.61
CA GLU A 104 -5.90 8.57 -12.82
C GLU A 104 -4.59 8.69 -13.63
N ASN A 105 -4.19 7.66 -14.37
CA ASN A 105 -2.99 7.68 -15.23
C ASN A 105 -2.96 8.86 -16.23
N GLY A 106 -4.13 9.39 -16.62
CA GLY A 106 -4.20 10.59 -17.47
C GLY A 106 -3.89 11.92 -16.77
N LYS A 107 -3.61 11.90 -15.46
CA LYS A 107 -3.35 13.09 -14.63
C LYS A 107 -1.91 13.15 -14.09
N LEU A 108 -1.00 12.32 -14.61
CA LEU A 108 0.39 12.25 -14.12
C LEU A 108 1.10 13.62 -14.15
N ASP A 109 0.75 14.49 -15.09
CA ASP A 109 1.31 15.85 -15.17
C ASP A 109 1.00 16.70 -13.93
N ILE A 110 -0.17 16.51 -13.29
CA ILE A 110 -0.53 17.21 -12.05
C ILE A 110 0.38 16.75 -10.91
N PHE A 111 0.62 15.44 -10.80
CA PHE A 111 1.54 14.88 -9.83
C PHE A 111 2.98 15.35 -10.08
N GLU A 112 3.41 15.38 -11.35
CA GLU A 112 4.74 15.83 -11.73
C GLU A 112 4.99 17.29 -11.33
N LYS A 113 4.04 18.19 -11.60
CA LYS A 113 4.11 19.60 -11.16
C LYS A 113 4.26 19.68 -9.64
N PHE A 114 3.46 18.94 -8.89
CA PHE A 114 3.52 18.92 -7.42
C PHE A 114 4.87 18.36 -6.90
N PHE A 115 5.37 17.28 -7.49
CA PHE A 115 6.62 16.64 -7.05
C PHE A 115 7.86 17.47 -7.36
N LYS A 116 7.83 18.32 -8.39
CA LYS A 116 8.92 19.26 -8.70
C LYS A 116 9.10 20.33 -7.62
N LEU A 117 8.06 20.65 -6.87
CA LEU A 117 8.13 21.64 -5.78
C LEU A 117 8.70 21.05 -4.49
N LEU A 118 8.52 19.74 -4.22
CA LEU A 118 8.93 19.10 -2.96
C LEU A 118 10.39 19.33 -2.53
N PRO A 119 11.40 19.35 -3.44
CA PRO A 119 12.78 19.63 -3.06
C PRO A 119 12.98 21.00 -2.41
N GLU A 120 12.20 22.02 -2.79
CA GLU A 120 12.28 23.38 -2.22
C GLU A 120 11.82 23.42 -0.75
N TYR A 121 11.08 22.40 -0.32
CA TYR A 121 10.53 22.26 1.03
C TYR A 121 11.28 21.23 1.89
N ASP A 122 12.32 20.58 1.37
CA ASP A 122 13.07 19.50 2.06
C ASP A 122 12.15 18.33 2.51
N ILE A 123 11.21 17.93 1.65
CA ILE A 123 10.24 16.85 1.94
C ILE A 123 10.54 15.61 1.09
N GLU A 124 10.86 14.49 1.75
CA GLU A 124 11.03 13.16 1.11
C GLU A 124 9.68 12.58 0.67
N LEU A 125 9.57 12.18 -0.60
CA LEU A 125 8.36 11.60 -1.18
C LEU A 125 8.36 10.06 -1.16
N THR A 126 7.24 9.49 -0.74
CA THR A 126 6.85 8.10 -1.06
C THR A 126 5.59 8.12 -1.93
N ILE A 127 5.56 7.35 -3.01
CA ILE A 127 4.38 7.23 -3.89
C ILE A 127 3.68 5.90 -3.61
N ALA A 128 2.38 5.93 -3.30
CA ALA A 128 1.55 4.72 -3.16
C ALA A 128 0.71 4.49 -4.42
N LEU A 129 0.87 3.32 -5.03
CA LEU A 129 0.23 2.95 -6.28
C LEU A 129 -1.04 2.14 -6.01
N LEU A 130 -2.17 2.75 -6.32
CA LEU A 130 -3.49 2.20 -6.01
C LEU A 130 -4.02 1.42 -7.22
N GLN A 131 -4.40 0.18 -6.95
CA GLN A 131 -5.05 -0.71 -7.92
C GLN A 131 -6.58 -0.66 -7.81
N GLN A 132 -7.23 -1.05 -8.89
CA GLN A 132 -8.66 -1.34 -8.96
C GLN A 132 -8.91 -2.75 -9.49
N ARG A 133 -10.18 -3.16 -9.54
CA ARG A 133 -10.55 -4.52 -9.96
C ARG A 133 -10.14 -4.83 -11.40
N ASP A 134 -10.25 -3.86 -12.29
CA ASP A 134 -9.93 -4.05 -13.70
C ASP A 134 -8.42 -4.29 -13.95
N ASP A 135 -7.54 -3.82 -13.06
CA ASP A 135 -6.10 -4.05 -13.14
C ASP A 135 -5.75 -5.54 -12.98
N VAL A 136 -6.52 -6.26 -12.14
CA VAL A 136 -6.37 -7.71 -11.94
C VAL A 136 -6.69 -8.48 -13.22
N PHE A 137 -7.60 -7.97 -14.06
CA PHE A 137 -7.99 -8.61 -15.32
C PHE A 137 -7.17 -8.14 -16.52
N ASN A 138 -6.52 -6.98 -16.41
CA ASN A 138 -5.70 -6.37 -17.46
C ASN A 138 -4.28 -6.15 -16.95
N PRO A 139 -3.51 -7.23 -16.70
CA PRO A 139 -2.18 -7.13 -16.11
C PRO A 139 -1.21 -6.29 -16.94
N SER A 140 -1.34 -6.30 -18.28
CA SER A 140 -0.54 -5.45 -19.17
C SER A 140 -0.78 -3.96 -18.92
N ARG A 141 -2.04 -3.56 -18.68
CA ARG A 141 -2.39 -2.16 -18.36
C ARG A 141 -1.79 -1.74 -17.02
N TRP A 142 -1.86 -2.62 -16.02
CA TRP A 142 -1.24 -2.36 -14.72
C TRP A 142 0.29 -2.25 -14.83
N GLN A 143 0.93 -3.15 -15.58
CA GLN A 143 2.38 -3.09 -15.82
C GLN A 143 2.79 -1.81 -16.55
N GLN A 144 2.04 -1.38 -17.57
CA GLN A 144 2.27 -0.11 -18.25
C GLN A 144 2.13 1.07 -17.29
N PHE A 145 1.12 1.07 -16.41
CA PHE A 145 0.97 2.09 -15.37
C PHE A 145 2.18 2.13 -14.43
N LEU A 146 2.65 0.98 -13.94
CA LEU A 146 3.85 0.91 -13.10
C LEU A 146 5.08 1.49 -13.82
N GLU A 147 5.28 1.10 -15.08
CA GLU A 147 6.41 1.55 -15.91
C GLU A 147 6.34 3.06 -16.18
N GLU A 148 5.16 3.60 -16.51
CA GLU A 148 4.94 5.03 -16.72
C GLU A 148 5.26 5.83 -15.45
N VAL A 149 4.81 5.38 -14.29
CA VAL A 149 5.07 6.04 -13.00
C VAL A 149 6.55 5.95 -12.63
N PHE A 150 7.17 4.78 -12.72
CA PHE A 150 8.57 4.60 -12.33
C PHE A 150 9.50 5.38 -13.25
N SER A 151 9.27 5.34 -14.56
CA SER A 151 10.07 6.09 -15.52
C SER A 151 9.92 7.60 -15.39
N ARG A 152 8.73 8.10 -15.04
CA ARG A 152 8.48 9.53 -14.86
C ARG A 152 8.98 10.08 -13.53
N PHE A 153 8.90 9.29 -12.45
CA PHE A 153 9.18 9.77 -11.09
C PHE A 153 10.41 9.15 -10.45
N GLU A 154 11.24 8.44 -11.22
CA GLU A 154 12.58 8.10 -10.78
C GLU A 154 13.34 9.38 -10.37
N GLY A 155 14.00 9.35 -9.22
CA GLY A 155 14.70 10.53 -8.67
C GLY A 155 13.82 11.53 -7.93
N ASN A 156 12.51 11.62 -8.21
CA ASN A 156 11.58 12.47 -7.42
C ASN A 156 11.07 11.77 -6.15
N ALA A 157 10.87 10.45 -6.21
CA ALA A 157 10.40 9.66 -5.07
C ALA A 157 11.48 8.74 -4.53
N SER A 158 11.57 8.65 -3.20
CA SER A 158 12.50 7.75 -2.52
C SER A 158 12.01 6.31 -2.50
N PHE A 159 10.69 6.12 -2.53
CA PHE A 159 10.03 4.83 -2.35
C PHE A 159 8.71 4.77 -3.13
N PHE A 160 8.37 3.57 -3.60
CA PHE A 160 7.10 3.27 -4.27
C PHE A 160 6.39 2.12 -3.55
N GLU A 161 5.26 2.40 -2.90
CA GLU A 161 4.39 1.38 -2.34
C GLU A 161 3.53 0.75 -3.45
N VAL A 162 3.67 -0.56 -3.66
CA VAL A 162 3.00 -1.27 -4.76
C VAL A 162 1.76 -2.00 -4.27
N GLY A 163 0.60 -1.47 -4.69
CA GLY A 163 -0.70 -1.93 -4.26
C GLY A 163 -1.05 -1.43 -2.86
N HIS A 164 -2.34 -1.22 -2.61
CA HIS A 164 -2.83 -0.57 -1.40
C HIS A 164 -4.06 -1.28 -0.85
N ALA A 165 -4.06 -1.55 0.46
CA ALA A 165 -5.17 -2.16 1.21
C ALA A 165 -5.82 -3.37 0.50
N TRP A 166 -5.02 -4.16 -0.21
CA TRP A 166 -5.47 -5.19 -1.14
C TRP A 166 -6.20 -6.36 -0.45
N ASN A 167 -6.03 -6.52 0.86
CA ASN A 167 -6.75 -7.50 1.68
C ASN A 167 -8.20 -7.07 2.00
N ARG A 168 -8.67 -5.98 1.42
CA ARG A 168 -10.07 -5.56 1.46
C ARG A 168 -10.63 -5.56 0.04
N THR A 169 -11.64 -6.40 -0.21
CA THR A 169 -12.20 -6.63 -1.56
C THR A 169 -12.68 -5.37 -2.29
N LYS A 170 -12.99 -4.29 -1.56
CA LYS A 170 -13.36 -2.99 -2.13
C LYS A 170 -12.21 -2.35 -2.93
N TRP A 171 -10.96 -2.69 -2.62
CA TRP A 171 -9.74 -2.28 -3.34
C TRP A 171 -9.41 -3.18 -4.54
N GLY A 172 -10.39 -3.93 -5.05
CA GLY A 172 -10.28 -4.67 -6.30
C GLY A 172 -9.53 -6.00 -6.23
N VAL A 173 -8.75 -6.27 -5.19
CA VAL A 173 -8.00 -7.52 -5.03
C VAL A 173 -8.71 -8.47 -4.07
N TRP A 174 -8.85 -9.74 -4.46
CA TRP A 174 -9.66 -10.72 -3.73
C TRP A 174 -8.85 -11.89 -3.18
N SER A 175 -7.57 -12.03 -3.56
CA SER A 175 -6.65 -13.01 -2.98
C SER A 175 -5.20 -12.53 -3.01
N TYR A 176 -4.37 -13.11 -2.15
CA TYR A 176 -2.92 -12.85 -2.16
C TYR A 176 -2.27 -13.23 -3.50
N LYS A 177 -2.83 -14.21 -4.23
CA LYS A 177 -2.35 -14.58 -5.57
C LYS A 177 -2.66 -13.50 -6.60
N GLU A 178 -3.82 -12.85 -6.52
CA GLU A 178 -4.12 -11.68 -7.36
C GLU A 178 -3.19 -10.52 -7.01
N TYR A 179 -2.93 -10.27 -5.72
CA TYR A 179 -1.93 -9.27 -5.32
C TYR A 179 -0.54 -9.57 -5.89
N LEU A 180 -0.05 -10.80 -5.74
CA LEU A 180 1.26 -11.19 -6.29
C LEU A 180 1.33 -10.99 -7.81
N LYS A 181 0.26 -11.30 -8.55
CA LYS A 181 0.19 -11.04 -9.99
C LYS A 181 0.33 -9.56 -10.34
N LEU A 182 -0.21 -8.66 -9.51
CA LEU A 182 -0.06 -7.22 -9.69
C LEU A 182 1.32 -6.72 -9.26
N ALA A 183 1.84 -7.21 -8.14
CA ALA A 183 3.05 -6.66 -7.55
C ALA A 183 4.36 -7.24 -8.12
N LEU A 184 4.36 -8.47 -8.66
CA LEU A 184 5.55 -9.10 -9.25
C LEU A 184 6.19 -8.32 -10.41
N PRO A 185 5.42 -7.78 -11.39
CA PRO A 185 6.00 -6.95 -12.46
C PRO A 185 6.79 -5.73 -11.95
N ALA A 186 6.46 -5.23 -10.75
CA ALA A 186 7.19 -4.10 -10.17
C ALA A 186 8.64 -4.45 -9.81
N VAL A 187 9.00 -5.71 -9.62
CA VAL A 187 10.38 -6.11 -9.27
C VAL A 187 11.35 -5.79 -10.40
N SER A 188 11.07 -6.30 -11.61
CA SER A 188 11.92 -6.03 -12.77
C SER A 188 11.89 -4.56 -13.20
N LEU A 189 10.74 -3.89 -13.03
CA LEU A 189 10.64 -2.45 -13.31
C LEU A 189 11.42 -1.62 -12.28
N ALA A 190 11.40 -2.01 -11.01
CA ALA A 190 12.16 -1.35 -9.97
C ALA A 190 13.67 -1.44 -10.20
N GLU A 191 14.15 -2.60 -10.64
CA GLU A 191 15.54 -2.77 -11.07
C GLU A 191 15.86 -1.90 -12.30
N LYS A 192 15.00 -1.89 -13.31
CA LYS A 192 15.17 -1.12 -14.55
C LYS A 192 15.32 0.39 -14.29
N TYR A 193 14.48 0.96 -13.42
CA TYR A 193 14.44 2.39 -13.11
C TYR A 193 15.15 2.74 -11.79
N ASN A 194 15.86 1.78 -11.19
CA ASN A 194 16.58 1.94 -9.93
C ASN A 194 15.73 2.56 -8.79
N VAL A 195 14.47 2.13 -8.67
CA VAL A 195 13.54 2.60 -7.62
C VAL A 195 13.39 1.57 -6.50
N LYS A 196 12.97 2.03 -5.31
CA LYS A 196 12.82 1.17 -4.12
C LYS A 196 11.37 0.83 -3.85
N LEU A 197 11.07 -0.46 -3.65
CA LEU A 197 9.72 -0.93 -3.41
C LEU A 197 9.36 -0.95 -1.92
N VAL A 198 8.11 -0.62 -1.63
CA VAL A 198 7.46 -0.71 -0.31
C VAL A 198 6.19 -1.53 -0.43
N GLY A 199 5.88 -2.29 0.61
CA GLY A 199 4.68 -3.12 0.63
C GLY A 199 4.63 -4.05 1.84
N PRO A 200 3.57 -4.84 2.01
CA PRO A 200 2.49 -5.04 1.06
C PRO A 200 1.25 -4.15 1.31
N ALA A 201 1.34 -3.12 2.16
CA ALA A 201 0.23 -2.21 2.44
C ALA A 201 -1.06 -2.92 2.91
N VAL A 202 -0.90 -4.00 3.69
CA VAL A 202 -2.04 -4.75 4.26
C VAL A 202 -2.65 -3.94 5.40
N ILE A 203 -3.98 -3.77 5.36
CA ILE A 203 -4.74 -3.05 6.39
C ILE A 203 -5.17 -3.96 7.55
N ASP A 204 -5.26 -3.40 8.75
CA ASP A 204 -5.65 -4.04 10.02
C ASP A 204 -4.70 -5.15 10.49
N PHE A 205 -3.40 -5.00 10.23
CA PHE A 205 -2.36 -5.91 10.73
C PHE A 205 -2.64 -7.41 10.52
N GLU A 206 -3.21 -7.75 9.36
CA GLU A 206 -3.46 -9.13 8.95
C GLU A 206 -2.14 -9.84 8.58
N PHE A 207 -1.25 -10.04 9.56
CA PHE A 207 0.14 -10.48 9.38
C PHE A 207 0.28 -11.84 8.72
N HIS A 208 -0.75 -12.67 8.80
CA HIS A 208 -0.84 -13.94 8.09
C HIS A 208 -0.62 -13.78 6.56
N LEU A 209 -0.91 -12.62 5.99
CA LEU A 209 -0.69 -12.29 4.57
C LEU A 209 0.76 -11.96 4.19
N TYR A 210 1.65 -11.73 5.16
CA TYR A 210 2.99 -11.23 4.91
C TYR A 210 3.96 -12.33 4.46
N PRO A 211 4.06 -13.50 5.13
CA PRO A 211 5.01 -14.54 4.72
C PRO A 211 4.95 -14.95 3.24
N PRO A 212 3.78 -15.22 2.63
CA PRO A 212 3.74 -15.61 1.22
C PRO A 212 4.16 -14.47 0.28
N VAL A 213 3.93 -13.21 0.69
CA VAL A 213 4.21 -12.04 -0.12
C VAL A 213 5.68 -11.62 -0.01
N LEU A 214 6.22 -11.53 1.22
CA LEU A 214 7.61 -11.19 1.48
C LEU A 214 8.60 -12.26 0.99
N ASN A 215 8.15 -13.52 0.83
CA ASN A 215 8.97 -14.55 0.18
C ASN A 215 9.06 -14.36 -1.35
N ALA A 216 8.13 -13.61 -1.97
CA ALA A 216 8.04 -13.47 -3.42
C ALA A 216 8.53 -12.11 -3.92
N ILE A 217 8.45 -11.07 -3.09
CA ILE A 217 8.77 -9.69 -3.48
C ILE A 217 9.77 -9.10 -2.49
N PRO A 218 10.98 -8.71 -2.95
CA PRO A 218 12.01 -8.13 -2.10
C PRO A 218 11.75 -6.65 -1.83
N PHE A 219 10.82 -6.33 -0.93
CA PHE A 219 10.56 -4.95 -0.54
C PHE A 219 11.73 -4.35 0.24
N SER A 220 12.07 -3.10 -0.06
CA SER A 220 13.05 -2.31 0.70
C SER A 220 12.50 -1.86 2.05
N LYS A 221 11.18 -1.67 2.18
CA LYS A 221 10.49 -1.44 3.46
C LYS A 221 9.20 -2.24 3.52
N VAL A 222 8.87 -2.73 4.72
CA VAL A 222 7.58 -3.35 4.99
C VAL A 222 6.57 -2.29 5.43
N SER A 223 5.41 -2.23 4.79
CA SER A 223 4.31 -1.33 5.15
C SER A 223 3.05 -2.06 5.60
N SER A 224 2.32 -1.41 6.50
CA SER A 224 1.03 -1.84 7.05
C SER A 224 0.13 -0.62 7.17
N LEU A 225 -1.17 -0.83 7.03
CA LEU A 225 -2.17 0.22 7.19
C LEU A 225 -3.01 -0.09 8.43
N LEU A 226 -3.44 0.95 9.13
CA LEU A 226 -4.36 0.83 10.25
C LEU A 226 -5.39 1.95 10.16
N TYR A 227 -6.66 1.57 10.15
CA TYR A 227 -7.76 2.53 10.27
C TYR A 227 -8.59 2.11 11.47
N VAL A 228 -8.46 2.87 12.55
CA VAL A 228 -9.27 2.68 13.76
C VAL A 228 -10.49 3.59 13.64
N ASP A 229 -11.39 3.23 12.74
CA ASP A 229 -12.74 3.79 12.72
C ASP A 229 -13.73 2.65 12.58
N ARG A 230 -14.02 2.02 13.72
CA ARG A 230 -15.12 1.08 13.85
C ARG A 230 -16.07 1.69 14.85
N MET A 231 -17.18 2.21 14.34
CA MET A 231 -18.38 2.61 15.08
C MET A 231 -18.60 1.65 16.26
N GLY A 232 -18.13 2.05 17.44
CA GLY A 232 -18.05 1.21 18.63
C GLY A 232 -17.30 1.97 19.72
N ALA A 233 -17.74 1.78 20.96
CA ALA A 233 -17.12 2.42 22.12
C ALA A 233 -15.61 2.06 22.21
N PRO A 234 -14.72 3.01 22.58
CA PRO A 234 -13.26 2.81 22.62
C PRO A 234 -12.83 1.68 23.57
N GLU A 235 -13.69 1.27 24.49
CA GLU A 235 -13.48 0.18 25.45
C GLU A 235 -13.68 -1.22 24.84
N ASN A 236 -14.25 -1.31 23.64
CA ASN A 236 -14.45 -2.60 22.99
C ASN A 236 -13.11 -3.24 22.64
N LEU A 237 -13.01 -4.55 22.88
CA LEU A 237 -11.87 -5.34 22.41
C LEU A 237 -11.79 -5.25 20.88
N GLN A 238 -10.84 -4.48 20.40
CA GLN A 238 -10.44 -4.48 19.01
C GLN A 238 -9.49 -5.66 18.81
N TYR A 239 -9.83 -6.57 17.91
CA TYR A 239 -8.96 -7.70 17.59
C TYR A 239 -7.58 -7.22 17.17
N GLY A 240 -6.57 -7.67 17.93
CA GLY A 240 -5.15 -7.77 17.60
C GLY A 240 -4.64 -9.08 18.18
#